data_AF-A0A1T5BF06-F1
#
_entry.id   AF-A0A1T5BF06-F1
#
_cell.length_a   1.000
_cell.length_b   1.000
_cell.length_c   1.000
_cell.angle_alpha   90.00
_cell.angle_beta   90.00
_cell.angle_gamma   90.00
#
_symmetry.space_group_name_H-M   'P 1'
#
loop_
_entity.id
_entity.type
_entity.pdbx_description
1 polymer ?
#
loop_
_entity_poly.entity_id
_entity_poly.type
_entity_poly.pdbx_seq_one_letter_code
_entity_poly.pdbx_strand_id
1 'polypeptide(L)'
;MRAWAIMLSGLLIWAAHFFILYGIGEFIGDGFASRLAIAALTGVCLAICALLAAAVMRMPPRDFFGKWRMQLAFAGLGIGALAILWQGLPALLA
;
A
#
# COMPACT_ATOMS: atom_id res chain seq x y z
N MET A 1 -17.06 -7.74 -8.44
CA MET A 1 -16.35 -7.54 -7.16
C MET A 1 -14.83 -7.63 -7.30
N ARG A 2 -14.22 -8.73 -7.78
CA ARG A 2 -12.75 -8.89 -7.87
C ARG A 2 -12.00 -7.76 -8.62
N ALA A 3 -12.55 -7.27 -9.73
CA ALA A 3 -11.92 -6.19 -10.50
C ALA A 3 -11.77 -4.89 -9.70
N TRP A 4 -12.82 -4.49 -8.97
CA TRP A 4 -12.78 -3.33 -8.07
C TRP A 4 -11.77 -3.50 -6.95
N ALA A 5 -11.66 -4.70 -6.37
CA ALA A 5 -10.67 -4.99 -5.34
C ALA A 5 -9.23 -4.81 -5.84
N ILE A 6 -8.94 -5.20 -7.09
CA ILE A 6 -7.62 -4.98 -7.71
C ILE A 6 -7.38 -3.49 -7.96
N MET A 7 -8.37 -2.78 -8.51
CA MET A 7 -8.26 -1.35 -8.83
C MET A 7 -8.08 -0.48 -7.58
N LEU A 8 -8.69 -0.87 -6.46
CA LEU A 8 -8.63 -0.16 -5.18
C LEU A 8 -7.58 -0.73 -4.22
N SER A 9 -6.85 -1.77 -4.60
CA SER A 9 -5.95 -2.51 -3.71
C SER A 9 -4.91 -1.62 -3.04
N GLY A 10 -4.28 -0.71 -3.78
CA GLY A 10 -3.30 0.23 -3.21
C GLY A 10 -3.89 1.15 -2.14
N LEU A 11 -5.13 1.61 -2.33
CA LEU A 11 -5.84 2.44 -1.35
C LEU A 11 -6.25 1.63 -0.12
N LEU A 12 -6.65 0.37 -0.29
CA LEU A 12 -6.96 -0.53 0.82
C LEU A 12 -5.71 -0.84 1.66
N ILE A 13 -4.57 -1.09 1.01
CA ILE A 13 -3.29 -1.33 1.69
C ILE A 13 -2.85 -0.07 2.44
N TRP A 14 -2.97 1.10 1.80
CA TRP A 14 -2.70 2.37 2.46
C TRP A 14 -3.59 2.60 3.68
N ALA A 15 -4.91 2.37 3.58
CA ALA A 15 -5.81 2.53 4.71
C ALA A 15 -5.44 1.61 5.88
N ALA A 16 -5.13 0.34 5.59
CA ALA A 16 -4.68 -0.61 6.60
C ALA A 16 -3.35 -0.15 7.25
N HIS A 17 -2.38 0.28 6.44
CA HIS A 17 -1.12 0.85 6.92
C HIS A 17 -1.35 2.04 7.85
N PHE A 18 -2.20 2.99 7.45
CA PHE A 18 -2.54 4.17 8.24
C PHE A 18 -3.08 3.82 9.63
N PHE A 19 -4.08 2.92 9.72
CA PHE A 19 -4.66 2.55 11.00
C PHE A 19 -3.67 1.83 11.91
N ILE A 20 -2.87 0.92 11.35
CA ILE A 20 -1.87 0.18 12.15
C ILE A 20 -0.75 1.12 12.61
N LEU A 21 -0.28 2.02 11.73
CA LEU A 21 0.74 3.02 12.06
C LEU A 21 0.29 3.89 13.23
N TYR A 22 -0.96 4.37 13.20
CA TYR A 22 -1.53 5.17 14.27
C TYR A 22 -1.68 4.36 15.57
N GLY A 23 -2.11 3.10 15.46
CA GLY A 23 -2.17 2.19 16.61
C GLY A 23 -0.81 1.94 17.25
N ILE A 24 0.27 1.83 16.47
CA ILE A 24 1.63 1.72 17.01
C ILE A 24 1.98 2.96 17.84
N GLY A 25 1.74 4.15 17.29
CA GLY A 25 1.98 5.41 18.00
C GLY A 25 1.21 5.52 19.32
N GLU A 26 -0.07 5.11 19.31
CA GLU A 26 -0.95 5.19 20.48
C GLU A 26 -0.59 4.17 21.57
N PHE A 27 -0.33 2.91 21.21
CA PHE A 27 -0.23 1.82 22.19
C PHE A 27 1.20 1.38 22.53
N ILE A 28 2.17 1.59 21.62
CA ILE A 28 3.58 1.23 21.84
C ILE A 28 4.40 2.45 22.28
N GLY A 29 3.99 3.64 21.85
CA GLY A 29 4.68 4.89 22.14
C GLY A 29 5.94 5.09 21.30
N ASP A 30 6.87 5.91 21.81
CA ASP A 30 8.12 6.25 21.11
C ASP A 30 9.30 5.40 21.62
N GLY A 31 10.14 4.94 20.68
CA GLY A 31 11.31 4.12 20.98
C GLY A 31 11.72 3.18 19.84
N PHE A 32 12.82 2.45 20.06
CA PHE A 32 13.40 1.56 19.04
C PHE A 32 12.42 0.49 18.55
N ALA A 33 11.65 -0.12 19.46
CA ALA A 33 10.67 -1.15 19.10
C ALA A 33 9.55 -0.59 18.19
N SER A 34 9.07 0.63 18.49
CA SER A 34 8.07 1.33 17.68
C SER A 34 8.61 1.62 16.27
N ARG A 35 9.81 2.20 16.18
CA ARG A 35 10.48 2.47 14.89
C ARG A 35 10.71 1.21 14.05
N LEU A 36 11.14 0.12 14.68
CA LEU A 36 11.31 -1.17 14.00
C LEU A 36 9.97 -1.73 13.49
N ALA A 37 8.90 -1.64 14.30
CA ALA A 37 7.56 -2.08 13.89
C ALA A 37 7.03 -1.23 12.72
N ILE A 38 7.22 0.09 12.75
CA ILE A 38 6.84 1.01 11.67
C ILE A 38 7.61 0.69 10.38
N ALA A 39 8.93 0.46 10.49
CA ALA A 39 9.77 0.13 9.34
C ALA A 39 9.34 -1.20 8.71
N ALA A 40 9.10 -2.23 9.54
CA ALA A 40 8.62 -3.53 9.09
C ALA A 40 7.25 -3.43 8.41
N LEU A 41 6.28 -2.75 9.05
CA LEU A 41 4.94 -2.53 8.51
C LEU A 41 4.99 -1.82 7.15
N THR A 42 5.72 -0.72 7.07
CA THR A 42 5.87 0.08 5.85
C THR A 42 6.51 -0.74 4.74
N GLY A 43 7.59 -1.47 5.04
CA GLY A 43 8.26 -2.37 4.09
C GLY A 43 7.35 -3.47 3.57
N VAL A 44 6.59 -4.14 4.45
CA VAL A 44 5.62 -5.18 4.07
C VAL A 44 4.53 -4.61 3.16
N CYS A 45 3.94 -3.47 3.50
CA CYS A 45 2.90 -2.85 2.68
C CYS A 45 3.41 -2.47 1.28
N LEU A 46 4.62 -1.92 1.18
CA LEU A 46 5.25 -1.59 -0.12
C LEU A 46 5.58 -2.85 -0.93
N ALA A 47 6.07 -3.91 -0.27
CA ALA A 47 6.31 -5.18 -0.93
C ALA A 47 5.02 -5.77 -1.49
N ILE A 48 3.90 -5.72 -0.75
CA ILE A 48 2.59 -6.16 -1.24
C ILE A 48 2.15 -5.32 -2.45
N CYS A 49 2.30 -3.99 -2.41
CA CYS A 49 2.00 -3.14 -3.57
C CYS A 49 2.82 -3.54 -4.80
N ALA A 50 4.12 -3.79 -4.64
CA ALA A 50 5.00 -4.21 -5.73
C ALA A 50 4.61 -5.60 -6.29
N LEU A 51 4.28 -6.56 -5.43
CA LEU A 51 3.83 -7.89 -5.83
C LEU A 51 2.50 -7.84 -6.59
N LEU A 52 1.56 -7.00 -6.15
CA LEU A 52 0.29 -6.80 -6.85
C LEU A 52 0.49 -6.09 -8.18
N ALA A 53 1.36 -5.08 -8.25
CA ALA A 53 1.73 -4.43 -9.51
C ALA A 53 2.30 -5.46 -10.51
N ALA A 54 3.23 -6.30 -10.07
CA ALA A 54 3.80 -7.37 -10.89
C ALA A 54 2.73 -8.40 -11.31
N ALA A 55 1.78 -8.74 -10.45
CA ALA A 55 0.67 -9.62 -10.79
C ALA A 55 -0.25 -8.99 -11.86
N VAL A 56 -0.56 -7.70 -11.75
CA VAL A 56 -1.36 -6.96 -12.74
C VAL A 56 -0.64 -6.89 -14.09
N MET A 57 0.69 -6.67 -14.12
CA MET A 57 1.48 -6.68 -15.37
C MET A 57 1.38 -8.01 -16.12
N ARG A 58 1.20 -9.12 -15.41
CA ARG A 58 1.10 -10.47 -15.98
C ARG A 58 -0.30 -10.83 -16.46
N MET A 59 -1.30 -9.98 -16.25
CA MET A 59 -2.69 -10.22 -16.65
C MET A 59 -3.03 -9.46 -17.94
N PRO A 60 -3.01 -10.12 -19.12
CA PRO A 60 -3.31 -9.45 -20.38
C PRO A 60 -4.76 -8.93 -20.40
N PRO A 61 -5.02 -7.74 -20.98
CA PRO A 61 -6.37 -7.21 -21.15
C PRO A 61 -7.20 -8.17 -22.02
N ARG A 62 -8.35 -8.63 -21.50
CA ARG A 62 -9.23 -9.60 -22.20
C ARG A 62 -10.44 -8.95 -22.88
N ASP A 63 -10.70 -7.67 -22.61
CA ASP A 63 -11.82 -6.92 -23.18
C ASP A 63 -11.44 -5.45 -23.43
N PHE A 64 -12.37 -4.71 -24.04
CA PHE A 64 -12.21 -3.30 -24.39
C PHE A 64 -11.84 -2.42 -23.18
N PHE A 65 -12.38 -2.72 -21.99
CA PHE A 65 -12.10 -1.96 -20.76
C PHE A 65 -10.89 -2.47 -19.98
N GLY A 66 -10.25 -3.55 -20.43
CA GLY A 66 -9.15 -4.20 -19.71
C GLY A 66 -7.94 -3.29 -19.54
N LYS A 67 -7.58 -2.55 -20.58
CA LYS A 67 -6.49 -1.56 -20.53
C LYS A 67 -6.77 -0.45 -19.52
N TRP A 68 -8.00 0.08 -19.53
CA TRP A 68 -8.43 1.12 -18.59
C TRP A 68 -8.39 0.63 -17.13
N ARG A 69 -8.92 -0.56 -16.86
CA ARG A 69 -8.87 -1.16 -15.50
C ARG A 69 -7.45 -1.40 -15.03
N MET A 70 -6.56 -1.82 -15.94
CA MET A 70 -5.14 -2.02 -15.64
C MET A 70 -4.47 -0.69 -15.29
N GLN A 71 -4.71 0.38 -16.06
CA GLN A 71 -4.21 1.72 -15.76
C GLN A 71 -4.70 2.23 -14.41
N LEU A 72 -6.00 2.03 -14.10
CA LEU A 72 -6.54 2.46 -12.81
C LEU A 72 -5.95 1.65 -11.64
N ALA A 73 -5.71 0.35 -11.83
CA ALA A 73 -5.02 -0.47 -10.82
C ALA A 73 -3.58 0.03 -10.56
N PHE A 74 -2.82 0.35 -11.61
CA PHE A 74 -1.48 0.94 -11.44
C PHE A 74 -1.53 2.31 -10.77
N ALA A 75 -2.50 3.16 -11.13
CA ALA A 75 -2.67 4.45 -10.48
C ALA A 75 -3.00 4.28 -8.98
N GLY A 76 -3.92 3.38 -8.63
CA GLY A 76 -4.27 3.07 -7.24
C GLY A 76 -3.10 2.52 -6.44
N LEU A 77 -2.35 1.56 -7.01
CA LEU A 77 -1.14 1.00 -6.40
C LEU A 77 -0.03 2.05 -6.23
N GLY A 78 0.20 2.88 -7.24
CA GLY A 78 1.20 3.94 -7.21
C GLY A 78 0.88 5.02 -6.17
N ILE A 79 -0.35 5.54 -6.18
CA ILE A 79 -0.82 6.52 -5.19
C ILE A 79 -0.77 5.93 -3.78
N GLY A 80 -1.25 4.69 -3.61
CA GLY A 80 -1.18 4.01 -2.32
C GLY A 80 0.25 3.84 -1.80
N ALA A 81 1.18 3.41 -2.65
CA ALA A 81 2.60 3.28 -2.29
C ALA A 81 3.24 4.63 -1.93
N LEU A 82 2.94 5.69 -2.67
CA LEU A 82 3.41 7.04 -2.36
C LEU A 82 2.86 7.54 -1.02
N ALA A 83 1.58 7.30 -0.74
CA ALA A 83 0.96 7.69 0.52
C ALA A 83 1.54 6.90 1.72
N ILE A 84 1.79 5.59 1.55
CA ILE A 84 2.46 4.74 2.54
C ILE A 84 3.87 5.26 2.85
N LEU A 85 4.66 5.59 1.81
CA LEU A 85 6.00 6.17 2.00
C LEU A 85 5.92 7.52 2.71
N TRP A 86 5.03 8.40 2.25
CA TRP A 86 4.85 9.72 2.83
C TRP A 86 4.43 9.68 4.30
N GLN A 87 3.62 8.71 4.71
CA GLN A 87 3.22 8.55 6.12
C GLN A 87 4.28 7.82 6.96
N GLY A 88 4.90 6.77 6.41
CA GLY A 88 5.90 5.97 7.13
C GLY A 88 7.20 6.73 7.40
N LEU A 89 7.68 7.57 6.46
CA LEU A 89 8.94 8.30 6.62
C LEU A 89 8.93 9.26 7.82
N PRO A 90 7.97 10.20 7.95
CA PRO A 90 7.90 11.08 9.11
C PRO A 90 7.76 10.30 10.42
N ALA A 91 6.98 9.22 10.44
CA ALA A 91 6.81 8.38 11.63
C ALA A 91 8.11 7.65 12.06
N LEU A 92 9.04 7.42 11.13
CA LEU A 92 10.36 6.86 11.44
C LEU A 92 11.39 7.90 11.90
N LEU A 93 11.20 9.16 11.49
CA LEU A 93 12.12 10.27 11.73
C LEU A 93 11.72 11.14 12.94
N ALA A 94 10.47 11.03 13.38
CA ALA A 94 9.97 11.62 14.62
C ALA A 94 10.64 10.95 15.84
#